data_AF-A0A953YUT4-F1
#
_entry.id   AF-A0A953YUT4-F1
#
_cell.length_a   1.000
_cell.length_b   1.000
_cell.length_c   1.000
_cell.angle_alpha   90.00
_cell.angle_beta   90.00
_cell.angle_gamma   90.00
#
_symmetry.space_group_name_H-M   'P 1'
#
loop_
_entity.id
_entity.type
_entity.pdbx_description
1 polymer ?
#
loop_
_entity_poly.entity_id
_entity_poly.type
_entity_poly.pdbx_seq_one_letter_code
_entity_poly.pdbx_strand_id
1 'polypeptide(L)'
;NPILVTTVSCHTGHFDGEREPCAAEGMLRGTGGAVLVIAPARPGLAAPSVAGEELDDAKIDGLNLLYTRFWEYGLNGDALTVGEAFAKARLAVAPDTKGKRGVKDHFTMCEVNLLGDPTLGFRATEPVELKIGGQREISSDAKFLNVITGAAGTTVCVWQEDNCYTTAAANEEGKVRVPVSGLKTGKAWVTIYGPNVNAVTREITVK
;
A
#
# COMPACT_ATOMS: atom_id res chain seq x y z
N ASN A 1 14.93 4.56 9.65
CA ASN A 1 13.90 3.60 10.05
C ASN A 1 13.38 2.89 8.82
N PRO A 2 13.46 1.56 8.73
CA PRO A 2 12.93 0.84 7.58
C PRO A 2 11.41 0.98 7.57
N ILE A 3 10.86 1.49 6.48
CA ILE A 3 9.41 1.66 6.30
C ILE A 3 8.76 0.27 6.10
N LEU A 4 9.43 -0.61 5.35
CA LEU A 4 8.95 -1.92 4.95
C LEU A 4 10.00 -2.99 5.29
N VAL A 5 9.59 -4.09 5.93
CA VAL A 5 10.47 -5.22 6.27
C VAL A 5 9.90 -6.53 5.73
N THR A 6 10.73 -7.31 5.04
CA THR A 6 10.43 -8.70 4.67
C THR A 6 11.36 -9.64 5.44
N THR A 7 10.83 -10.73 6.01
CA THR A 7 11.66 -11.69 6.75
C THR A 7 11.53 -13.07 6.15
N VAL A 8 12.62 -13.80 5.94
CA VAL A 8 12.58 -15.21 5.51
C VAL A 8 12.59 -16.20 6.69
N SER A 9 12.64 -15.69 7.92
CA SER A 9 12.74 -16.51 9.13
C SER A 9 11.39 -17.07 9.56
N CYS A 10 11.41 -18.29 10.08
CA CYS A 10 10.25 -18.99 10.64
C CYS A 10 9.57 -18.17 11.75
N HIS A 11 8.24 -18.20 11.81
CA HIS A 11 7.42 -17.68 12.92
C HIS A 11 7.57 -16.19 13.27
N THR A 12 8.30 -15.39 12.49
CA THR A 12 8.44 -13.95 12.75
C THR A 12 7.12 -13.20 12.64
N GLY A 13 6.16 -13.73 11.89
CA GLY A 13 4.79 -13.24 11.76
C GLY A 13 3.74 -14.10 12.46
N HIS A 14 4.12 -14.88 13.48
CA HIS A 14 3.21 -15.77 14.23
C HIS A 14 2.30 -14.97 15.18
N PHE A 15 1.43 -14.12 14.63
CA PHE A 15 0.57 -13.19 15.37
C PHE A 15 -0.54 -13.85 16.21
N ASP A 16 -0.78 -15.15 16.01
CA ASP A 16 -1.73 -15.96 16.78
C ASP A 16 -1.05 -16.86 17.83
N GLY A 17 0.24 -16.62 18.12
CA GLY A 17 0.98 -17.38 19.12
C GLY A 17 0.48 -17.13 20.56
N GLU A 18 0.54 -18.16 21.41
CA GLU A 18 0.10 -18.08 22.82
C GLU A 18 1.02 -17.23 23.72
N ARG A 19 2.22 -16.90 23.27
CA ARG A 19 3.25 -16.17 24.04
C ARG A 19 3.36 -14.72 23.56
N GLU A 20 4.33 -13.99 24.10
CA GLU A 20 4.62 -12.58 23.78
C GLU A 20 4.45 -12.23 22.28
N PRO A 21 4.11 -10.97 21.95
CA PRO A 21 3.90 -10.53 20.57
C PRO A 21 5.03 -11.00 19.66
N CYS A 22 4.68 -11.51 18.48
CA CYS A 22 5.69 -12.00 17.54
C CYS A 22 6.62 -10.85 17.09
N ALA A 23 7.76 -11.20 16.49
CA ALA A 23 8.75 -10.20 16.06
C ALA A 23 8.13 -9.11 15.16
N ALA A 24 7.25 -9.48 14.24
CA ALA A 24 6.55 -8.53 13.38
C ALA A 24 5.65 -7.56 14.18
N GLU A 25 4.92 -8.04 15.18
CA GLU A 25 4.13 -7.17 16.05
C GLU A 25 5.00 -6.22 16.88
N GLY A 26 6.15 -6.71 17.38
CA GLY A 26 7.13 -5.87 18.05
C GLY A 26 7.67 -4.74 17.15
N MET A 27 7.95 -5.06 15.89
CA MET A 27 8.38 -4.07 14.89
C MET A 27 7.29 -3.04 14.55
N LEU A 28 6.02 -3.44 14.51
CA LEU A 28 4.89 -2.57 14.14
C LEU A 28 4.39 -1.71 15.30
N ARG A 29 4.45 -2.22 16.54
CA ARG A 29 3.88 -1.56 17.73
C ARG A 29 4.90 -0.74 18.51
N GLY A 30 6.19 -0.85 18.20
CA GLY A 30 7.26 -0.09 18.85
C GLY A 30 7.29 1.40 18.45
N THR A 31 7.91 2.24 19.29
CA THR A 31 8.10 3.69 19.03
C THR A 31 9.17 3.99 17.97
N GLY A 32 9.82 2.95 17.44
CA GLY A 32 10.70 2.95 16.29
C GLY A 32 10.71 1.54 15.71
N GLY A 33 10.59 1.40 14.39
CA GLY A 33 10.35 0.10 13.78
C GLY A 33 9.90 0.21 12.33
N ALA A 34 9.01 -0.68 11.93
CA ALA A 34 8.44 -0.76 10.59
C ALA A 34 6.99 -0.26 10.58
N VAL A 35 6.52 0.26 9.44
CA VAL A 35 5.08 0.51 9.23
C VAL A 35 4.38 -0.68 8.58
N LEU A 36 5.14 -1.58 7.96
CA LEU A 36 4.65 -2.81 7.36
C LEU A 36 5.70 -3.91 7.44
N VAL A 37 5.27 -5.13 7.78
CA VAL A 37 6.10 -6.33 7.84
C VAL A 37 5.45 -7.44 7.02
N ILE A 38 6.21 -8.08 6.14
CA ILE A 38 5.78 -9.32 5.47
C ILE A 38 6.60 -10.48 6.01
N ALA A 39 5.94 -11.39 6.73
CA ALA A 39 6.59 -12.40 7.55
C ALA A 39 5.86 -13.76 7.55
N PRO A 40 6.59 -14.88 7.59
CA PRO A 40 6.03 -16.20 7.82
C PRO A 40 5.45 -16.34 9.24
N ALA A 41 4.21 -16.82 9.34
CA ALA A 41 3.56 -17.16 10.60
C ALA A 41 3.92 -18.55 11.12
N ARG A 42 4.55 -19.37 10.28
CA ARG A 42 4.80 -20.80 10.49
C ARG A 42 6.24 -21.15 10.06
N PRO A 43 6.70 -22.40 10.26
CA PRO A 43 8.08 -22.77 9.98
C PRO A 43 8.49 -22.58 8.52
N GLY A 44 7.55 -22.52 7.56
CA GLY A 44 7.89 -22.56 6.15
C GLY A 44 8.49 -23.92 5.77
N LEU A 45 8.04 -24.50 4.67
CA LEU A 45 8.78 -25.60 4.05
C LEU A 45 9.91 -25.00 3.20
N ALA A 46 10.95 -24.48 3.84
CA ALA A 46 12.12 -23.96 3.14
C ALA A 46 12.72 -25.05 2.22
N ALA A 47 12.91 -24.73 0.94
CA ALA A 47 13.87 -25.45 0.12
C ALA A 47 15.24 -24.74 0.24
N PRO A 48 16.36 -25.44 0.01
CA PRO A 48 17.69 -24.87 0.19
C PRO A 48 17.90 -23.62 -0.68
N SER A 49 18.60 -22.62 -0.12
CA SER A 49 18.95 -21.37 -0.80
C SER A 49 19.80 -21.63 -2.05
N VAL A 50 19.34 -21.20 -3.22
CA VAL A 50 20.14 -21.13 -4.45
C VAL A 50 20.92 -19.81 -4.48
N ALA A 51 21.96 -19.71 -3.65
CA ALA A 51 22.89 -18.59 -3.74
C ALA A 51 23.84 -18.80 -4.93
N GLY A 52 23.73 -17.97 -5.97
CA GLY A 52 24.71 -17.88 -7.06
C GLY A 52 24.36 -18.58 -8.39
N GLU A 53 23.16 -19.11 -8.57
CA GLU A 53 22.68 -19.61 -9.87
C GLU A 53 21.71 -18.62 -10.54
N GLU A 54 21.62 -18.67 -11.88
CA GLU A 54 20.57 -17.97 -12.63
C GLU A 54 19.17 -18.33 -12.10
N LEU A 55 18.35 -17.31 -11.87
CA LEU A 55 16.99 -17.41 -11.35
C LEU A 55 16.09 -18.11 -12.38
N ASP A 56 16.02 -19.44 -12.31
CA ASP A 56 14.98 -20.23 -12.96
C ASP A 56 13.79 -20.37 -12.00
N ASP A 57 12.62 -19.92 -12.42
CA ASP A 57 11.37 -20.01 -11.66
C ASP A 57 11.05 -21.43 -11.20
N ALA A 58 11.61 -22.48 -11.83
CA ALA A 58 11.48 -23.87 -11.41
C ALA A 58 12.43 -24.27 -10.25
N LYS A 59 13.51 -23.52 -10.04
CA LYS A 59 14.57 -23.81 -9.04
C LYS A 59 14.45 -23.00 -7.75
N ILE A 60 13.75 -21.87 -7.80
CA ILE A 60 13.49 -21.02 -6.62
C ILE A 60 12.36 -21.63 -5.79
N ASP A 61 12.51 -21.64 -4.46
CA ASP A 61 11.42 -22.03 -3.55
C ASP A 61 10.30 -20.98 -3.52
N GLY A 62 9.08 -21.40 -3.16
CA GLY A 62 7.91 -20.52 -3.18
C GLY A 62 8.08 -19.24 -2.35
N LEU A 63 8.83 -19.28 -1.24
CA LEU A 63 9.02 -18.11 -0.37
C LEU A 63 9.92 -17.06 -1.03
N ASN A 64 11.05 -17.51 -1.58
CA ASN A 64 11.95 -16.64 -2.33
C ASN A 64 11.29 -16.10 -3.60
N LEU A 65 10.52 -16.94 -4.32
CA LEU A 65 9.76 -16.48 -5.49
C LEU A 65 8.72 -15.42 -5.08
N LEU A 66 8.01 -15.63 -3.97
CA LEU A 66 7.04 -14.66 -3.46
C LEU A 66 7.71 -13.32 -3.19
N TYR A 67 8.83 -13.31 -2.46
CA TYR A 67 9.50 -12.06 -2.11
C TYR A 67 10.11 -11.38 -3.32
N THR A 68 10.74 -12.12 -4.24
CA THR A 68 11.24 -11.57 -5.50
C THR A 68 10.12 -10.90 -6.28
N ARG A 69 9.00 -11.59 -6.50
CA ARG A 69 7.84 -11.04 -7.22
C ARG A 69 7.20 -9.87 -6.50
N PHE A 70 7.15 -9.90 -5.17
CA PHE A 70 6.66 -8.79 -4.36
C PHE A 70 7.48 -7.51 -4.58
N TRP A 71 8.81 -7.60 -4.53
CA TRP A 71 9.69 -6.47 -4.78
C TRP A 71 9.67 -6.04 -6.24
N GLU A 72 9.63 -6.97 -7.19
CA GLU A 72 9.49 -6.64 -8.62
C GLU A 72 8.19 -5.88 -8.91
N TYR A 73 7.04 -6.40 -8.48
CA TYR A 73 5.76 -5.72 -8.69
C TYR A 73 5.66 -4.40 -7.93
N GLY A 74 6.22 -4.33 -6.72
CA GLY A 74 6.23 -3.13 -5.91
C GLY A 74 7.11 -2.01 -6.48
N LEU A 75 8.19 -2.38 -7.17
CA LEU A 75 9.20 -1.43 -7.62
C LEU A 75 9.23 -1.19 -9.14
N ASN A 76 8.43 -1.90 -9.96
CA ASN A 76 8.47 -1.75 -11.43
C ASN A 76 7.92 -0.42 -11.96
N GLY A 77 7.29 0.42 -11.12
CA GLY A 77 6.67 1.69 -11.53
C GLY A 77 5.15 1.66 -11.73
N ASP A 78 4.48 0.52 -11.56
CA ASP A 78 3.00 0.38 -11.61
C ASP A 78 2.28 1.12 -10.47
N ALA A 79 3.05 1.72 -9.53
CA ALA A 79 2.57 2.55 -8.43
C ALA A 79 1.48 1.87 -7.57
N LEU A 80 1.64 0.56 -7.38
CA LEU A 80 0.75 -0.28 -6.60
C LEU A 80 0.81 0.08 -5.11
N THR A 81 -0.26 -0.25 -4.39
CA THR A 81 -0.20 -0.40 -2.95
C THR A 81 0.60 -1.64 -2.57
N VAL A 82 1.12 -1.69 -1.34
CA VAL A 82 1.85 -2.85 -0.83
C VAL A 82 0.97 -4.11 -0.84
N GLY A 83 -0.33 -3.96 -0.53
CA GLY A 83 -1.31 -5.05 -0.59
C GLY A 83 -1.52 -5.59 -2.01
N GLU A 84 -1.61 -4.73 -3.01
CA GLU A 84 -1.73 -5.13 -4.42
C GLU A 84 -0.47 -5.85 -4.90
N ALA A 85 0.72 -5.34 -4.59
CA ALA A 85 1.99 -6.00 -4.91
C ALA A 85 2.07 -7.39 -4.26
N PHE A 86 1.67 -7.50 -2.99
CA PHE A 86 1.66 -8.77 -2.26
C PHE A 86 0.62 -9.76 -2.81
N ALA A 87 -0.56 -9.29 -3.20
CA ALA A 87 -1.58 -10.12 -3.84
C ALA A 87 -1.09 -10.66 -5.19
N LYS A 88 -0.48 -9.81 -6.04
CA LYS A 88 0.13 -10.23 -7.31
C LYS A 88 1.26 -11.24 -7.08
N ALA A 89 2.12 -11.02 -6.07
CA ALA A 89 3.19 -11.95 -5.72
C ALA A 89 2.65 -13.31 -5.30
N ARG A 90 1.58 -13.36 -4.50
CA ARG A 90 0.90 -14.62 -4.15
C ARG A 90 0.31 -15.33 -5.36
N LEU A 91 -0.23 -14.59 -6.33
CA LEU A 91 -0.71 -15.18 -7.59
C LEU A 91 0.42 -15.77 -8.42
N ALA A 92 1.60 -15.15 -8.43
CA ALA A 92 2.78 -15.68 -9.14
C ALA A 92 3.32 -16.98 -8.51
N VAL A 93 3.08 -17.18 -7.22
CA VAL A 93 3.43 -18.42 -6.48
C VAL A 93 2.24 -19.37 -6.39
N ALA A 94 1.09 -19.02 -6.96
CA ALA A 94 -0.09 -19.88 -6.88
C ALA A 94 0.24 -21.26 -7.46
N PRO A 95 -0.07 -22.35 -6.73
CA PRO A 95 0.37 -23.67 -7.12
C PRO A 95 -0.19 -24.01 -8.50
N ASP A 96 0.69 -24.37 -9.43
CA ASP A 96 0.26 -25.15 -10.57
C ASP A 96 -0.28 -26.46 -10.01
N THR A 97 -1.60 -26.61 -10.01
CA THR A 97 -2.34 -27.80 -9.54
C THR A 97 -1.86 -29.10 -10.21
N LYS A 98 -1.01 -29.02 -11.24
CA LYS A 98 -0.44 -30.16 -11.97
C LYS A 98 1.04 -30.44 -11.65
N GLY A 99 1.72 -29.60 -10.86
CA GLY A 99 3.16 -29.68 -10.61
C GLY A 99 3.56 -30.25 -9.24
N LYS A 100 4.80 -30.77 -9.13
CA LYS A 100 5.38 -31.36 -7.90
C LYS A 100 5.56 -30.36 -6.73
N ARG A 101 5.38 -29.06 -6.97
CA ARG A 101 5.53 -27.99 -5.97
C ARG A 101 4.22 -27.59 -5.28
N GLY A 102 3.07 -28.04 -5.79
CA GLY A 102 1.76 -27.50 -5.42
C GLY A 102 1.46 -27.46 -3.92
N VAL A 103 1.91 -28.46 -3.16
CA VAL A 103 1.71 -28.49 -1.70
C VAL A 103 2.58 -27.44 -0.98
N LYS A 104 3.86 -27.32 -1.34
CA LYS A 104 4.79 -26.37 -0.71
C LYS A 104 4.43 -24.92 -1.03
N ASP A 105 4.04 -24.67 -2.27
CA ASP A 105 3.62 -23.34 -2.73
C ASP A 105 2.29 -22.93 -2.07
N HIS A 106 1.35 -23.88 -1.93
CA HIS A 106 0.13 -23.67 -1.16
C HIS A 106 0.41 -23.30 0.30
N PHE A 107 1.29 -24.05 0.99
CA PHE A 107 1.70 -23.69 2.35
C PHE A 107 2.32 -22.30 2.41
N THR A 108 3.23 -21.97 1.48
CA THR A 108 3.84 -20.64 1.42
C THR A 108 2.80 -19.52 1.33
N MET A 109 1.80 -19.67 0.47
CA MET A 109 0.72 -18.68 0.34
C MET A 109 -0.10 -18.50 1.63
N CYS A 110 -0.32 -19.58 2.37
CA CYS A 110 -1.09 -19.56 3.61
C CYS A 110 -0.27 -19.04 4.80
N GLU A 111 1.04 -19.24 4.79
CA GLU A 111 1.90 -18.98 5.95
C GLU A 111 2.51 -17.58 5.95
N VAL A 112 2.81 -17.00 4.78
CA VAL A 112 3.40 -15.66 4.69
C VAL A 112 2.31 -14.62 4.78
N ASN A 113 2.38 -13.71 5.74
CA ASN A 113 1.35 -12.69 5.96
C ASN A 113 1.92 -11.28 5.81
N LEU A 114 1.06 -10.37 5.35
CA LEU A 114 1.28 -8.94 5.38
C LEU A 114 0.67 -8.40 6.67
N LEU A 115 1.50 -7.80 7.53
CA LEU A 115 1.10 -7.15 8.78
C LEU A 115 1.38 -5.65 8.67
N GLY A 116 0.37 -4.82 8.92
CA GLY A 116 0.41 -3.37 8.72
C GLY A 116 -0.72 -2.89 7.80
N ASP A 117 -0.58 -1.69 7.25
CA ASP A 117 -1.58 -1.11 6.35
C ASP A 117 -1.33 -1.51 4.88
N PRO A 118 -2.15 -2.40 4.28
CA PRO A 118 -1.96 -2.84 2.90
C PRO A 118 -2.18 -1.73 1.87
N THR A 119 -2.79 -0.60 2.25
CA THR A 119 -3.13 0.51 1.34
C THR A 119 -1.99 1.51 1.15
N LEU A 120 -0.88 1.35 1.90
CA LEU A 120 0.31 2.17 1.74
C LEU A 120 0.84 2.06 0.31
N GLY A 121 1.14 3.21 -0.30
CA GLY A 121 1.74 3.27 -1.62
C GLY A 121 3.14 2.66 -1.61
N PHE A 122 3.40 1.70 -2.49
CA PHE A 122 4.71 1.10 -2.68
C PHE A 122 5.51 1.95 -3.67
N ARG A 123 6.57 2.59 -3.18
CA ARG A 123 7.32 3.61 -3.93
C ARG A 123 8.74 3.14 -4.18
N ALA A 124 9.14 3.10 -5.45
CA ALA A 124 10.53 2.91 -5.86
C ALA A 124 11.31 4.24 -5.97
N THR A 125 10.60 5.33 -6.18
CA THR A 125 11.17 6.65 -6.44
C THR A 125 10.69 7.66 -5.40
N GLU A 126 11.41 8.78 -5.31
CA GLU A 126 10.97 9.90 -4.51
C GLU A 126 9.58 10.38 -4.98
N PRO A 127 8.66 10.67 -4.05
CA PRO A 127 7.33 11.13 -4.40
C PRO A 127 7.38 12.51 -5.03
N VAL A 128 6.51 12.72 -6.03
CA VAL A 128 6.34 14.02 -6.68
C VAL A 128 5.71 15.01 -5.69
N GLU A 129 6.28 16.21 -5.65
CA GLU A 129 5.73 17.32 -4.90
C GLU A 129 4.49 17.90 -5.61
N LEU A 130 3.35 17.95 -4.91
CA LEU A 130 2.09 18.46 -5.46
C LEU A 130 2.05 19.99 -5.46
N LYS A 131 1.74 20.58 -6.62
CA LYS A 131 1.49 22.03 -6.75
C LYS A 131 0.00 22.32 -6.62
N ILE A 132 -0.43 22.56 -5.38
CA ILE A 132 -1.86 22.63 -5.06
C ILE A 132 -2.43 24.02 -5.33
N GLY A 133 -3.40 24.10 -6.23
CA GLY A 133 -4.09 25.34 -6.62
C GLY A 133 -5.62 25.25 -6.43
N GLY A 134 -6.35 26.13 -7.12
CA GLY A 134 -7.81 26.14 -7.11
C GLY A 134 -8.43 26.94 -5.97
N GLN A 135 -9.72 26.71 -5.73
CA GLN A 135 -10.53 27.50 -4.81
C GLN A 135 -10.12 27.26 -3.35
N ARG A 136 -10.03 28.35 -2.57
CA ARG A 136 -9.82 28.33 -1.11
C ARG A 136 -11.09 28.68 -0.33
N GLU A 137 -12.10 29.18 -1.03
CA GLU A 137 -13.39 29.52 -0.45
C GLU A 137 -14.50 29.03 -1.38
N ILE A 138 -15.58 28.54 -0.80
CA ILE A 138 -16.81 28.16 -1.51
C ILE A 138 -18.03 28.58 -0.69
N SER A 139 -19.15 28.76 -1.37
CA SER A 139 -20.45 28.93 -0.70
C SER A 139 -20.98 27.57 -0.24
N SER A 140 -21.73 27.55 0.86
CA SER A 140 -22.40 26.35 1.40
C SER A 140 -23.41 25.73 0.42
N ASP A 141 -23.95 26.50 -0.52
CA ASP A 141 -24.83 26.03 -1.59
C ASP A 141 -24.08 25.57 -2.87
N ALA A 142 -22.76 25.71 -2.90
CA ALA A 142 -21.93 25.32 -4.03
C ALA A 142 -22.10 23.83 -4.35
N LYS A 143 -22.21 23.51 -5.65
CA LYS A 143 -22.31 22.13 -6.14
C LYS A 143 -20.98 21.51 -6.51
N PHE A 144 -19.97 22.35 -6.73
CA PHE A 144 -18.66 21.91 -7.18
C PHE A 144 -17.53 22.73 -6.55
N LEU A 145 -16.42 22.06 -6.26
CA LEU A 145 -15.15 22.64 -5.87
C LEU A 145 -14.10 22.32 -6.94
N ASN A 146 -13.47 23.35 -7.50
CA ASN A 146 -12.38 23.18 -8.45
C ASN A 146 -11.04 23.13 -7.72
N VAL A 147 -10.32 22.02 -7.88
CA VAL A 147 -9.00 21.80 -7.27
C VAL A 147 -7.98 21.50 -8.37
N ILE A 148 -6.79 22.08 -8.23
CA ILE A 148 -5.64 21.77 -9.07
C ILE A 148 -4.69 20.96 -8.20
N THR A 149 -4.43 19.72 -8.58
CA THR A 149 -3.51 18.81 -7.89
C THR A 149 -2.09 18.92 -8.45
N GLY A 150 -1.97 19.25 -9.75
CA GLY A 150 -0.69 19.30 -10.46
C GLY A 150 -0.13 17.92 -10.83
N ALA A 151 -0.88 16.84 -10.58
CA ALA A 151 -0.51 15.48 -10.93
C ALA A 151 -1.74 14.67 -11.37
N ALA A 152 -1.65 14.05 -12.55
CA ALA A 152 -2.69 13.19 -13.08
C ALA A 152 -2.93 11.95 -12.21
N GLY A 153 -4.16 11.42 -12.21
CA GLY A 153 -4.51 10.19 -11.48
C GLY A 153 -4.53 10.32 -9.95
N THR A 154 -4.23 11.49 -9.40
CA THR A 154 -4.40 11.76 -7.97
C THR A 154 -5.88 11.84 -7.59
N THR A 155 -6.22 11.45 -6.38
CA THR A 155 -7.57 11.53 -5.81
C THR A 155 -7.65 12.70 -4.83
N VAL A 156 -8.77 13.40 -4.86
CA VAL A 156 -9.10 14.49 -3.94
C VAL A 156 -10.27 14.06 -3.08
N CYS A 157 -10.09 13.99 -1.76
CA CYS A 157 -11.18 13.87 -0.78
C CYS A 157 -11.45 15.25 -0.18
N VAL A 158 -12.73 15.64 -0.15
CA VAL A 158 -13.19 16.81 0.59
C VAL A 158 -13.89 16.31 1.85
N TRP A 159 -13.45 16.80 3.00
CA TRP A 159 -13.95 16.34 4.29
C TRP A 159 -14.14 17.49 5.28
N GLN A 160 -15.06 17.29 6.22
CA GLN A 160 -15.40 18.24 7.29
C GLN A 160 -15.94 17.45 8.49
N GLU A 161 -15.60 17.84 9.72
CA GLU A 161 -16.02 17.14 10.96
C GLU A 161 -15.77 15.62 10.88
N ASP A 162 -14.59 15.22 10.42
CA ASP A 162 -14.16 13.82 10.23
C ASP A 162 -14.98 12.99 9.22
N ASN A 163 -15.87 13.62 8.44
CA ASN A 163 -16.63 12.96 7.38
C ASN A 163 -16.05 13.30 5.99
N CYS A 164 -15.65 12.30 5.20
CA CYS A 164 -15.36 12.50 3.76
C CYS A 164 -16.68 12.56 3.00
N TYR A 165 -16.98 13.71 2.40
CA TYR A 165 -18.23 13.93 1.68
C TYR A 165 -18.18 13.37 0.27
N THR A 166 -17.00 13.37 -0.34
CA THR A 166 -16.84 13.10 -1.77
C THR A 166 -15.37 12.85 -2.08
N THR A 167 -15.16 12.02 -3.10
CA THR A 167 -13.84 11.79 -3.70
C THR A 167 -13.93 11.93 -5.21
N ALA A 168 -12.93 12.56 -5.84
CA ALA A 168 -12.85 12.61 -7.28
C ALA A 168 -11.38 12.50 -7.76
N ALA A 169 -11.19 11.83 -8.88
CA ALA A 169 -9.88 11.69 -9.52
C ALA A 169 -9.56 12.91 -10.39
N ALA A 170 -8.30 13.34 -10.37
CA ALA A 170 -7.77 14.36 -11.25
C ALA A 170 -7.56 13.81 -12.66
N ASN A 171 -7.88 14.64 -13.65
CA ASN A 171 -7.66 14.31 -15.07
C ASN A 171 -6.17 14.36 -15.43
N GLU A 172 -5.85 14.14 -16.71
CA GLU A 172 -4.48 14.16 -17.25
C GLU A 172 -3.76 15.51 -17.04
N GLU A 173 -4.51 16.60 -16.88
CA GLU A 173 -3.95 17.94 -16.59
C GLU A 173 -3.72 18.19 -15.10
N GLY A 174 -4.02 17.22 -14.23
CA GLY A 174 -3.95 17.40 -12.77
C GLY A 174 -5.00 18.38 -12.24
N LYS A 175 -6.19 18.42 -12.85
CA LYS A 175 -7.33 19.22 -12.43
C LYS A 175 -8.51 18.33 -12.09
N VAL A 176 -9.30 18.74 -11.11
CA VAL A 176 -10.52 18.04 -10.71
C VAL A 176 -11.64 19.02 -10.38
N ARG A 177 -12.85 18.64 -10.81
CA ARG A 177 -14.09 19.31 -10.43
C ARG A 177 -14.84 18.37 -9.48
N VAL A 178 -14.67 18.61 -8.18
CA VAL A 178 -15.19 17.73 -7.12
C VAL A 178 -16.66 18.07 -6.87
N PRO A 179 -17.60 17.12 -6.99
CA PRO A 179 -18.99 17.37 -6.61
C PRO A 179 -19.09 17.49 -5.09
N VAL A 180 -19.61 18.60 -4.58
CA VAL A 180 -19.77 18.86 -3.15
C VAL A 180 -21.23 19.12 -2.82
N SER A 181 -21.69 18.60 -1.69
CA SER A 181 -23.04 18.82 -1.17
C SER A 181 -23.07 18.60 0.34
N GLY A 182 -23.81 19.42 1.07
CA GLY A 182 -24.01 19.22 2.52
C GLY A 182 -22.85 19.73 3.40
N LEU A 183 -21.95 20.54 2.85
CA LEU A 183 -20.93 21.22 3.65
C LEU A 183 -21.58 22.32 4.50
N LYS A 184 -21.20 22.38 5.76
CA LYS A 184 -21.63 23.42 6.71
C LYS A 184 -20.69 24.62 6.61
N THR A 185 -21.22 25.82 6.83
CA THR A 185 -20.41 27.04 6.97
C THR A 185 -19.32 26.85 8.03
N GLY A 186 -18.09 27.28 7.73
CA GLY A 186 -16.92 27.10 8.58
C GLY A 186 -15.72 26.55 7.83
N LYS A 187 -14.92 25.73 8.50
CA LYS A 187 -13.71 25.11 7.91
C LYS A 187 -14.04 23.76 7.30
N ALA A 188 -13.48 23.50 6.13
CA ALA A 188 -13.42 22.17 5.53
C ALA A 188 -12.00 21.91 5.03
N TRP A 189 -11.70 20.66 4.72
CA TRP A 189 -10.38 20.22 4.31
C TRP A 189 -10.43 19.50 2.99
N VAL A 190 -9.38 19.69 2.20
CA VAL A 190 -9.16 19.04 0.92
C VAL A 190 -7.87 18.28 1.04
N THR A 191 -7.96 16.94 1.01
CA THR A 191 -6.80 16.05 1.01
C THR A 191 -6.60 15.49 -0.38
N ILE A 192 -5.39 15.65 -0.91
CA ILE A 192 -4.97 15.14 -2.21
C ILE A 192 -3.98 14.02 -1.93
N TYR A 193 -4.23 12.84 -2.51
CA TYR A 193 -3.39 11.66 -2.35
C TYR A 193 -3.42 10.83 -3.65
N GLY A 194 -2.50 9.89 -3.80
CA GLY A 194 -2.49 9.04 -4.98
C GLY A 194 -1.13 8.37 -5.22
N PRO A 195 -0.98 7.76 -6.41
CA PRO A 195 0.23 7.07 -6.80
C PRO A 195 1.44 8.01 -6.80
N ASN A 196 2.55 7.60 -6.18
CA ASN A 196 3.83 8.32 -6.16
C ASN A 196 3.78 9.81 -5.74
N VAL A 197 2.82 10.21 -4.92
CA VAL A 197 2.74 11.58 -4.35
C VAL A 197 2.63 11.53 -2.83
N ASN A 198 3.17 12.53 -2.15
CA ASN A 198 2.86 12.72 -0.73
C ASN A 198 1.44 13.22 -0.58
N ALA A 199 0.70 12.65 0.37
CA ALA A 199 -0.62 13.16 0.70
C ALA A 199 -0.47 14.58 1.26
N VAL A 200 -1.27 15.51 0.76
CA VAL A 200 -1.27 16.90 1.24
C VAL A 200 -2.68 17.32 1.56
N THR A 201 -2.84 17.98 2.70
CA THR A 201 -4.13 18.50 3.16
C THR A 201 -4.09 20.02 3.19
N ARG A 202 -5.14 20.66 2.66
CA ARG A 202 -5.32 22.11 2.67
C ARG A 202 -6.67 22.48 3.25
N GLU A 203 -6.70 23.50 4.10
CA GLU A 203 -7.94 24.10 4.60
C GLU A 203 -8.63 24.96 3.52
N ILE A 204 -9.96 24.92 3.49
CA ILE A 204 -10.83 25.82 2.75
C ILE A 204 -11.92 26.39 3.65
N THR A 205 -12.42 27.56 3.29
CA THR A 205 -13.52 28.22 4.01
C THR A 205 -14.84 28.00 3.26
N VAL A 206 -15.85 27.49 3.96
CA VAL A 206 -17.23 27.41 3.50
C VAL A 206 -17.98 28.61 4.08
N LYS A 207 -18.55 29.45 3.20
CA LYS A 207 -19.34 30.63 3.58
C LYS A 207 -20.83 30.29 3.52
#